data_AF-A0A367M5Z6-F1
#
_entry.id   AF-A0A367M5Z6-F1
#
_cell.length_a   1.000
_cell.length_b   1.000
_cell.length_c   1.000
_cell.angle_alpha   90.00
_cell.angle_beta   90.00
_cell.angle_gamma   90.00
#
_symmetry.space_group_name_H-M   'P 1'
#
loop_
_entity.id
_entity.type
_entity.pdbx_description
1 polymer ?
#
loop_
_entity_poly.entity_id
_entity_poly.type
_entity_poly.pdbx_seq_one_letter_code
_entity_poly.pdbx_strand_id
1 'polypeptide(L)'
;MHPTFSRVLLAAALAAAGSPAVATEIQLEQGWNAEQRASWYDASLGSRLLPLAWAQALERPDSEERLFSEDNARRLGFPLRNWQGGELRLPRGFALDQQDDSQFSDTRLRWKARQSS
;
A
#
# COMPACT_ATOMS: atom_id res chain seq x y z
N MET A 1 -1.36 67.62 -15.18
CA MET A 1 -0.34 67.25 -16.19
C MET A 1 0.43 66.06 -15.66
N HIS A 2 0.36 64.95 -16.41
CA HIS A 2 1.20 63.74 -16.39
C HIS A 2 1.12 62.75 -15.21
N PRO A 3 1.32 61.44 -15.49
CA PRO A 3 0.28 60.42 -15.32
C PRO A 3 0.72 59.30 -14.36
N THR A 4 -0.15 58.34 -14.02
CA THR A 4 0.33 57.08 -13.43
C THR A 4 -0.57 55.88 -13.72
N PHE A 5 -0.23 55.23 -14.83
CA PHE A 5 -0.20 53.79 -15.10
C PHE A 5 -1.28 52.86 -14.52
N SER A 6 -2.13 52.42 -15.45
CA SER A 6 -2.82 51.13 -15.49
C SER A 6 -1.88 49.96 -15.16
N ARG A 7 -2.25 49.16 -14.15
CA ARG A 7 -1.76 47.78 -13.95
C ARG A 7 -2.85 46.93 -13.30
N VAL A 8 -3.91 46.62 -14.05
CA VAL A 8 -4.73 45.44 -13.73
C VAL A 8 -3.90 44.22 -14.15
N LEU A 9 -3.19 43.63 -13.19
CA LEU A 9 -2.46 42.39 -13.40
C LEU A 9 -3.46 41.24 -13.46
N LEU A 10 -3.64 40.73 -14.68
CA LEU A 10 -4.20 39.42 -14.99
C LEU A 10 -3.28 38.35 -14.37
N ALA A 11 -3.75 37.62 -13.36
CA ALA A 11 -3.13 36.38 -12.92
C ALA A 11 -4.04 35.22 -13.30
N ALA A 12 -3.92 34.79 -14.56
CA ALA A 12 -4.61 33.61 -15.07
C ALA A 12 -3.88 32.34 -14.64
N ALA A 13 -4.62 31.47 -13.96
CA ALA A 13 -4.54 30.01 -13.92
C ALA A 13 -3.13 29.35 -13.86
N LEU A 14 -2.68 29.05 -12.64
CA LEU A 14 -1.84 27.87 -12.39
C LEU A 14 -2.66 26.82 -11.63
N ALA A 15 -3.40 26.00 -12.37
CA ALA A 15 -3.97 24.77 -11.86
C ALA A 15 -3.73 23.64 -12.87
N ALA A 16 -2.47 23.47 -13.29
CA ALA A 16 -2.03 22.19 -13.83
C ALA A 16 -1.76 21.27 -12.64
N ALA A 17 -2.83 20.78 -12.02
CA ALA A 17 -2.75 19.65 -11.10
C ALA A 17 -2.24 18.47 -11.94
N GLY A 18 -1.00 18.05 -11.71
CA GLY A 18 -0.44 16.88 -12.36
C GLY A 18 -1.32 15.68 -12.07
N SER A 19 -1.89 15.09 -13.13
CA SER A 19 -2.55 13.79 -13.03
C SER A 19 -1.57 12.82 -12.36
N PRO A 20 -1.98 12.05 -11.34
CA PRO A 20 -1.10 11.07 -10.75
C PRO A 20 -0.63 10.14 -11.87
N ALA A 21 0.69 10.05 -12.07
CA ALA A 21 1.26 9.13 -13.03
C ALA A 21 0.82 7.71 -12.63
N VAL A 22 -0.03 7.09 -13.44
CA VAL A 22 -0.36 5.68 -13.30
C VAL A 22 0.93 4.93 -13.61
N ALA A 23 1.60 4.43 -12.58
CA ALA A 23 2.74 3.55 -12.76
C ALA A 23 2.23 2.29 -13.48
N THR A 24 2.53 2.18 -14.77
CA THR A 24 2.32 0.93 -15.51
C THR A 24 3.18 -0.13 -14.87
N GLU A 25 2.57 -1.25 -14.48
CA GLU A 25 3.33 -2.38 -13.96
C GLU A 25 4.21 -2.95 -15.08
N ILE A 26 5.52 -2.78 -14.96
CA ILE A 26 6.48 -3.36 -15.89
C ILE A 26 6.89 -4.72 -15.31
N GLN A 27 6.48 -5.79 -15.99
CA GLN A 27 7.01 -7.11 -15.69
C GLN A 27 8.40 -7.23 -16.28
N LEU A 28 9.41 -7.38 -15.42
CA LEU A 28 10.78 -7.63 -15.85
C LEU A 28 10.95 -9.10 -16.25
N GLU A 29 11.65 -9.34 -17.35
CA GLU A 29 12.02 -10.67 -17.80
C GLU A 29 13.19 -11.20 -16.97
N GLN A 30 12.87 -11.80 -15.82
CA GLN A 30 13.84 -12.34 -14.86
C GLN A 30 14.05 -13.87 -15.00
N GLY A 31 13.48 -14.49 -16.05
CA GLY A 31 13.52 -15.94 -16.25
C GLY A 31 12.60 -16.73 -15.32
N TRP A 32 11.73 -16.06 -14.55
CA TRP A 32 10.76 -16.70 -13.68
C TRP A 32 9.47 -17.06 -14.41
N ASN A 33 9.02 -18.31 -14.22
CA ASN A 33 7.67 -18.70 -14.60
C ASN A 33 6.62 -18.04 -13.65
N ALA A 34 5.34 -18.18 -13.98
CA ALA A 34 4.25 -17.55 -13.23
C ALA A 34 4.19 -18.01 -11.76
N GLU A 35 4.45 -19.30 -11.52
CA GLU A 35 4.42 -19.90 -10.18
C GLU A 35 5.57 -19.39 -9.31
N GLN A 36 6.81 -19.38 -9.84
CA GLN A 36 7.98 -18.85 -9.16
C GLN A 36 7.77 -17.38 -8.77
N ARG A 37 7.21 -16.59 -9.69
CA ARG A 37 6.91 -15.18 -9.44
C ARG A 37 5.84 -14.99 -8.37
N ALA A 38 4.76 -15.77 -8.43
CA ALA A 38 3.72 -15.74 -7.40
C ALA A 38 4.30 -16.12 -6.03
N SER A 39 5.11 -17.18 -5.97
CA SER A 39 5.75 -17.64 -4.75
C SER A 39 6.66 -16.57 -4.14
N TRP A 40 7.40 -15.84 -4.98
CA TRP A 40 8.23 -14.72 -4.54
C TRP A 40 7.40 -13.56 -3.97
N TYR A 41 6.28 -13.20 -4.63
CA TYR A 41 5.42 -12.12 -4.14
C TYR A 41 4.72 -12.46 -2.82
N ASP A 42 4.45 -13.75 -2.59
CA ASP A 42 3.81 -14.28 -1.38
C ASP A 42 4.79 -14.69 -0.28
N ALA A 43 6.10 -14.57 -0.52
CA ALA A 43 7.11 -14.96 0.46
C ALA A 43 7.14 -14.00 1.67
N SER A 44 7.20 -14.56 2.88
CA SER A 44 7.49 -13.80 4.09
C SER A 44 8.94 -13.30 4.07
N LEU A 45 9.15 -12.03 4.44
CA LEU A 45 10.48 -11.43 4.58
C LEU A 45 11.11 -11.67 5.96
N GLY A 46 10.53 -12.55 6.77
CA GLY A 46 11.09 -12.98 8.06
C GLY A 46 10.78 -12.08 9.27
N SER A 47 10.03 -10.99 9.07
CA SER A 47 9.55 -10.14 10.17
C SER A 47 8.03 -10.03 10.16
N ARG A 48 7.41 -10.25 11.32
CA ARG A 48 5.98 -10.05 11.52
C ARG A 48 5.71 -8.60 11.91
N LEU A 49 4.84 -7.94 11.15
CA LEU A 49 4.58 -6.50 11.31
C LEU A 49 3.37 -6.24 12.22
N LEU A 50 2.21 -6.77 11.86
CA LEU A 50 0.96 -6.59 12.62
C LEU A 50 -0.05 -7.71 12.30
N PRO A 51 -1.05 -7.96 13.16
CA PRO A 51 -2.16 -8.87 12.88
C PRO A 51 -2.93 -8.46 11.62
N LEU A 52 -3.37 -9.44 10.83
CA LEU A 52 -4.15 -9.21 9.61
C LEU A 52 -5.41 -8.38 9.88
N ALA A 53 -6.15 -8.71 10.94
CA ALA A 53 -7.37 -7.99 11.31
C ALA A 53 -7.12 -6.50 11.56
N TRP A 54 -5.96 -6.14 12.10
CA TRP A 54 -5.59 -4.75 12.29
C TRP A 54 -5.26 -4.10 10.94
N ALA A 55 -4.50 -4.78 10.09
CA ALA A 55 -4.14 -4.26 8.77
C ALA A 55 -5.38 -3.97 7.90
N GLN A 56 -6.40 -4.83 7.98
CA GLN A 56 -7.69 -4.65 7.29
C GLN A 56 -8.55 -3.54 7.91
N ALA A 57 -8.37 -3.24 9.20
CA ALA A 57 -9.11 -2.20 9.91
C ALA A 57 -8.46 -0.81 9.78
N LEU A 58 -7.15 -0.72 9.51
CA LEU A 58 -6.46 0.56 9.42
C LEU A 58 -7.02 1.43 8.29
N GLU A 59 -7.07 2.72 8.56
CA GLU A 59 -7.57 3.77 7.66
C GLU A 59 -6.55 4.92 7.62
N ARG A 60 -6.72 5.81 6.64
CA ARG A 60 -5.91 7.04 6.58
C ARG A 60 -6.22 7.96 7.76
N PRO A 61 -5.27 8.81 8.18
CA PRO A 61 -5.58 9.91 9.08
C PRO A 61 -6.69 10.79 8.47
N ASP A 62 -7.65 11.17 9.32
CA ASP A 62 -8.75 12.08 8.98
C ASP A 62 -9.65 11.61 7.81
N SER A 63 -9.70 10.30 7.55
CA SER A 63 -10.50 9.71 6.47
C SER A 63 -10.87 8.26 6.79
N GLU A 64 -12.06 7.82 6.36
CA GLU A 64 -12.50 6.42 6.47
C GLU A 64 -11.91 5.52 5.36
N GLU A 65 -11.05 6.06 4.50
CA GLU A 65 -10.41 5.29 3.44
C GLU A 65 -9.43 4.27 4.05
N ARG A 66 -9.71 2.98 3.81
CA ARG A 66 -8.87 1.85 4.26
C ARG A 66 -7.42 1.97 3.79
N LEU A 67 -6.49 1.53 4.63
CA LEU A 67 -5.06 1.49 4.33
C LEU A 67 -4.78 0.75 3.01
N PHE A 68 -5.43 -0.40 2.80
CA PHE A 68 -5.32 -1.22 1.60
C PHE A 68 -6.54 -1.11 0.66
N SER A 69 -7.16 0.08 0.56
CA SER A 69 -8.01 0.39 -0.61
C SER A 69 -7.14 0.42 -1.87
N GLU A 70 -7.72 0.15 -3.05
CA GLU A 70 -7.00 0.25 -4.33
C GLU A 70 -6.34 1.62 -4.52
N ASP A 71 -7.08 2.69 -4.21
CA ASP A 71 -6.62 4.07 -4.42
C ASP A 71 -5.51 4.46 -3.44
N ASN A 72 -5.67 4.16 -2.15
CA ASN A 72 -4.63 4.48 -1.16
C ASN A 72 -3.39 3.60 -1.33
N ALA A 73 -3.55 2.32 -1.64
CA ALA A 73 -2.44 1.42 -1.90
C ALA A 73 -1.65 1.86 -3.14
N ARG A 74 -2.34 2.26 -4.22
CA ARG A 74 -1.70 2.88 -5.40
C ARG A 74 -0.97 4.17 -5.04
N ARG A 75 -1.59 5.06 -4.26
CA ARG A 75 -0.99 6.32 -3.79
C ARG A 75 0.29 6.10 -2.98
N LEU A 76 0.34 5.02 -2.20
CA LEU A 76 1.49 4.64 -1.37
C LEU A 76 2.54 3.82 -2.12
N GLY A 77 2.33 3.47 -3.39
CA GLY A 77 3.26 2.64 -4.17
C GLY A 77 3.21 1.14 -3.80
N PHE A 78 2.10 0.68 -3.22
CA PHE A 78 1.86 -0.69 -2.78
C PHE A 78 0.83 -1.38 -3.68
N PRO A 79 1.21 -1.84 -4.89
CA PRO A 79 0.27 -2.53 -5.77
C PRO A 79 -0.31 -3.78 -5.08
N LEU A 80 -1.64 -3.86 -5.05
CA LEU A 80 -2.35 -4.98 -4.45
C LEU A 80 -2.38 -6.18 -5.40
N ARG A 81 -2.37 -7.37 -4.81
CA ARG A 81 -2.59 -8.63 -5.52
C ARG A 81 -3.54 -9.52 -4.71
N ASN A 82 -4.17 -10.47 -5.39
CA ASN A 82 -4.86 -11.58 -4.74
C ASN A 82 -3.82 -12.51 -4.11
N TRP A 83 -3.84 -12.65 -2.78
CA TRP A 83 -2.95 -13.56 -2.06
C TRP A 83 -3.33 -15.00 -2.36
N GLN A 84 -2.37 -15.81 -2.85
CA GLN A 84 -2.57 -17.20 -3.25
C GLN A 84 -3.80 -17.43 -4.17
N GLY A 85 -4.17 -16.44 -4.98
CA GLY A 85 -5.32 -16.53 -5.89
C GLY A 85 -6.70 -16.44 -5.22
N GLY A 86 -6.78 -16.17 -3.91
CA GLY A 86 -8.03 -15.97 -3.18
C GLY A 86 -8.56 -14.53 -3.24
N GLU A 87 -9.59 -14.24 -2.44
CA GLU A 87 -10.23 -12.92 -2.36
C GLU A 87 -9.44 -11.91 -1.51
N LEU A 88 -8.51 -12.38 -0.67
CA LEU A 88 -7.71 -11.50 0.17
C LEU A 88 -6.72 -10.70 -0.68
N ARG A 89 -6.82 -9.37 -0.61
CA ARG A 89 -5.92 -8.43 -1.28
C ARG A 89 -4.80 -7.99 -0.36
N LEU A 90 -3.55 -8.20 -0.77
CA LEU A 90 -2.37 -7.73 -0.02
C LEU A 90 -1.41 -6.97 -0.94
N PRO A 91 -0.70 -5.94 -0.42
CA PRO A 91 0.42 -5.33 -1.14
C PRO A 91 1.48 -6.36 -1.52
N ARG A 92 2.02 -6.27 -2.73
CA ARG A 92 3.17 -7.09 -3.16
C ARG A 92 4.31 -7.06 -2.14
N GLY A 93 4.84 -8.22 -1.77
CA GLY A 93 5.89 -8.37 -0.75
C GLY A 93 5.38 -8.41 0.70
N PHE A 94 4.07 -8.23 0.92
CA PHE A 94 3.43 -8.57 2.18
C PHE A 94 2.84 -9.97 2.08
N ALA A 95 3.09 -10.77 3.10
CA ALA A 95 2.63 -12.14 3.20
C ALA A 95 1.85 -12.34 4.50
N LEU A 96 0.94 -13.32 4.49
CA LEU A 96 0.46 -13.89 5.74
C LEU A 96 1.50 -14.88 6.24
N ASP A 97 2.07 -14.58 7.41
CA ASP A 97 2.96 -15.49 8.10
C ASP A 97 2.12 -16.59 8.75
N GLN A 98 2.24 -17.81 8.23
CA GLN A 98 1.56 -19.01 8.71
C GLN A 98 2.50 -19.93 9.52
N GLN A 99 3.70 -19.46 9.87
CA GLN A 99 4.65 -20.27 10.63
C GLN A 99 4.14 -20.43 12.07
N ASP A 100 4.37 -21.61 12.65
CA ASP A 100 4.09 -21.85 14.07
C ASP A 100 4.85 -20.82 14.92
N ASP A 101 4.11 -20.11 15.77
CA ASP A 101 4.60 -19.05 16.64
C ASP A 101 4.73 -19.48 18.10
N SER A 102 4.48 -20.76 18.40
CA SER A 102 4.53 -21.32 19.74
C SER A 102 5.83 -21.01 20.47
N GLN A 103 6.95 -20.96 19.74
CA GLN A 103 8.30 -20.71 20.27
C GLN A 103 8.68 -19.23 20.38
N PHE A 104 7.88 -18.30 19.83
CA PHE A 104 8.27 -16.88 19.81
C PHE A 104 7.89 -16.20 21.12
N SER A 105 8.80 -15.57 21.85
CA SER A 105 8.44 -14.84 23.07
C SER A 105 7.68 -13.54 22.76
N ASP A 106 8.21 -12.74 21.85
CA ASP A 106 7.82 -11.33 21.68
C ASP A 106 7.08 -11.06 20.36
N THR A 107 7.28 -11.89 19.34
CA THR A 107 6.78 -11.68 17.97
C THR A 107 5.53 -12.51 17.62
N ARG A 108 4.81 -13.02 18.62
CA ARG A 108 3.49 -13.69 18.43
C ARG A 108 2.38 -12.73 17.98
N LEU A 109 2.66 -11.42 17.93
CA LEU A 109 1.70 -10.37 17.63
C LEU A 109 0.44 -10.38 18.53
N ARG A 110 0.55 -10.95 19.75
CA ARG A 110 -0.52 -10.93 20.76
C ARG A 110 -0.27 -9.78 21.73
N TRP A 111 -0.99 -8.68 21.53
CA TRP A 111 -0.83 -7.48 22.33
C TRP A 111 -1.89 -7.33 23.42
N LYS A 112 -2.97 -8.12 23.34
CA LYS A 112 -4.01 -8.21 24.37
C LYS A 112 -4.16 -9.64 24.89
N ALA A 113 -4.53 -9.76 26.17
CA ALA A 113 -4.89 -11.05 26.75
C ALA A 113 -6.04 -11.68 25.94
N ARG A 114 -5.90 -12.98 25.61
CA ARG A 114 -6.87 -13.79 24.84
C ARG A 114 -7.06 -13.39 23.37
N GLN A 115 -6.18 -12.58 22.78
CA GLN A 115 -6.20 -12.31 21.34
C GLN A 115 -5.89 -13.62 20.58
N SER A 116 -6.77 -14.06 19.68
CA SER A 116 -6.53 -15.21 18.79
C SER A 116 -5.59 -14.84 17.64
N SER A 117 -5.04 -15.86 16.96
CA SER A 117 -4.24 -15.66 15.75
C SER A 117 -5.13 -15.33 14.58
#